data_AF-A0A939VF56-F1
#
_entry.id   AF-A0A939VF56-F1
#
_cell.length_a   1.000
_cell.length_b   1.000
_cell.length_c   1.000
_cell.angle_alpha   90.00
_cell.angle_beta   90.00
_cell.angle_gamma   90.00
#
_symmetry.space_group_name_H-M   'P 1'
#
loop_
_entity.id
_entity.type
_entity.pdbx_description
1 polymer ?
#
loop_
_entity_poly.entity_id
_entity_poly.type
_entity_poly.pdbx_seq_one_letter_code
_entity_poly.pdbx_strand_id
1 'polypeptide(L)'
;KGCLPVGGDMRFVVKKSIYDDCLEMYTFEEWTRQSEKVKDGLNFFNPKHVQFWREYMRDRDVVEPDSKLGRISISRNLLDAIGVNKEVVFFGIDFKIEIWAKEKFEKSRLSDENYIAIAESLSK
;
A
#
# COMPACT_ATOMS: atom_id res chain seq x y z
N LYS A 1 -17.07 6.30 -16.61
CA LYS A 1 -16.02 5.95 -17.59
C LYS A 1 -14.82 5.48 -16.78
N GLY A 2 -14.37 4.23 -16.95
CA GLY A 2 -13.29 3.66 -16.14
C GLY A 2 -11.99 4.40 -16.40
N CYS A 3 -11.25 4.73 -15.33
CA CYS A 3 -9.98 5.46 -15.39
C CYS A 3 -8.79 4.55 -15.78
N LEU A 4 -9.06 3.34 -16.26
CA LEU A 4 -8.02 2.37 -16.62
C LEU A 4 -7.87 2.31 -18.14
N PRO A 5 -6.64 2.38 -18.67
CA PRO A 5 -6.39 2.33 -20.09
C PRO A 5 -6.93 1.02 -20.69
N VAL A 6 -7.64 1.14 -21.82
CA VAL A 6 -8.17 -0.02 -22.55
C VAL A 6 -6.99 -0.84 -23.06
N GLY A 7 -6.83 -2.06 -22.52
CA GLY A 7 -5.72 -2.96 -22.85
C GLY A 7 -4.52 -2.91 -21.89
N GLY A 8 -4.60 -2.15 -20.80
CA GLY A 8 -3.58 -2.15 -19.74
C GLY A 8 -3.68 -3.36 -18.79
N ASP A 9 -2.60 -3.63 -18.06
CA ASP A 9 -2.58 -4.63 -17.00
C ASP A 9 -3.55 -4.23 -15.88
N MET A 10 -4.61 -5.02 -15.71
CA MET A 10 -5.69 -4.74 -14.75
C MET A 10 -5.37 -5.24 -13.34
N ARG A 11 -4.18 -5.82 -13.13
CA ARG A 11 -3.77 -6.33 -11.83
C ARG A 11 -3.37 -5.18 -10.91
N PHE A 12 -3.71 -5.37 -9.65
CA PHE A 12 -3.26 -4.56 -8.53
C PHE A 12 -2.41 -5.40 -7.60
N VAL A 13 -1.59 -4.72 -6.84
CA VAL A 13 -0.75 -5.32 -5.83
C VAL A 13 -1.14 -4.72 -4.49
N VAL A 14 -1.57 -5.57 -3.56
CA VAL A 14 -2.00 -5.18 -2.20
C VAL A 14 -1.01 -5.76 -1.20
N LYS A 15 -0.41 -4.93 -0.35
CA LYS A 15 0.56 -5.37 0.68
C LYS A 15 0.33 -4.65 2.00
N LYS A 16 0.84 -5.17 3.11
CA LYS A 16 0.87 -4.41 4.36
C LYS A 16 1.89 -3.25 4.28
N SER A 17 1.52 -2.09 4.81
CA SER A 17 2.42 -0.93 4.97
C SER A 17 3.51 -1.23 6.00
N ILE A 18 4.69 -0.63 5.82
CA ILE A 18 5.81 -0.74 6.77
C ILE A 18 5.75 0.30 7.89
N TYR A 19 5.01 1.38 7.69
CA TYR A 19 4.94 2.51 8.63
C TYR A 19 3.65 2.48 9.46
N ASP A 20 2.58 1.91 8.89
CA ASP A 20 1.25 2.01 9.44
C ASP A 20 0.50 0.68 9.39
N ASP A 21 -0.51 0.54 10.24
CA ASP A 21 -1.43 -0.60 10.22
C ASP A 21 -2.51 -0.45 9.14
N CYS A 22 -2.05 -0.35 7.89
CA CYS A 22 -2.89 -0.30 6.70
C CYS A 22 -2.34 -1.19 5.58
N LEU A 23 -3.15 -1.45 4.56
CA LEU A 23 -2.68 -2.06 3.32
C LEU A 23 -2.44 -0.95 2.29
N GLU A 24 -1.46 -1.15 1.42
CA GLU A 24 -1.18 -0.29 0.29
C GLU A 24 -1.53 -1.05 -0.99
N MET A 25 -2.28 -0.42 -1.87
CA MET A 25 -2.69 -0.93 -3.16
C MET A 25 -2.10 -0.07 -4.28
N TYR A 26 -1.41 -0.73 -5.20
CA TYR A 26 -0.78 -0.13 -6.37
C TYR A 26 -1.34 -0.77 -7.64
N THR A 27 -1.31 -0.06 -8.76
CA THR A 27 -1.34 -0.75 -10.06
C THR A 27 -0.11 -1.65 -10.16
N PHE A 28 -0.21 -2.75 -10.91
CA PHE A 28 0.93 -3.66 -11.08
C PHE A 28 2.16 -2.95 -11.68
N GLU A 29 1.94 -2.04 -12.62
CA GLU A 29 2.97 -1.20 -13.22
C GLU A 29 3.69 -0.34 -12.16
N GLU A 30 2.93 0.38 -11.34
CA GLU A 30 3.51 1.27 -10.33
C GLU A 30 4.24 0.48 -9.23
N TRP A 31 3.69 -0.66 -8.81
CA TRP A 31 4.37 -1.57 -7.89
C TRP A 31 5.72 -2.03 -8.43
N THR A 32 5.77 -2.41 -9.71
CA THR A 32 7.00 -2.86 -10.38
C THR A 32 8.03 -1.74 -10.36
N ARG A 33 7.64 -0.53 -10.80
CA ARG A 33 8.50 0.65 -10.84
C ARG A 33 9.07 1.02 -9.47
N GLN A 34 8.26 0.99 -8.42
CA GLN A 34 8.70 1.33 -7.06
C GLN A 34 9.58 0.24 -6.45
N SER A 35 9.21 -1.03 -6.66
CA SER A 35 9.97 -2.18 -6.16
C SER A 35 11.36 -2.27 -6.77
N GLU A 36 11.48 -1.96 -8.06
CA GLU A 36 12.79 -1.91 -8.75
C GLU A 36 13.70 -0.86 -8.14
N LYS A 37 13.20 0.36 -7.89
CA LYS A 37 13.99 1.41 -7.22
C LYS A 37 14.48 0.99 -5.84
N VAL A 38 13.63 0.32 -5.05
CA VAL A 38 14.04 -0.21 -3.73
C VAL A 38 15.12 -1.27 -3.92
N LYS A 39 14.92 -2.19 -4.87
CA LYS A 39 15.87 -3.28 -5.17
C LYS A 39 17.23 -2.77 -5.63
N ASP A 40 17.27 -1.70 -6.44
CA ASP A 40 18.51 -1.12 -6.97
C ASP A 40 19.41 -0.56 -5.85
N GLY A 41 18.81 -0.16 -4.71
CA GLY A 41 19.54 0.24 -3.50
C GLY A 41 20.07 -0.93 -2.67
N LEU A 42 19.81 -2.19 -3.04
CA LEU A 42 20.16 -3.36 -2.24
C LEU A 42 21.42 -4.08 -2.74
N ASN A 43 22.29 -4.44 -1.79
CA ASN A 43 23.38 -5.36 -2.03
C ASN A 43 23.01 -6.77 -1.53
N PHE A 44 22.73 -7.70 -2.44
CA PHE A 44 22.34 -9.07 -2.10
C PHE A 44 23.46 -9.94 -1.51
N PHE A 45 24.71 -9.46 -1.47
CA PHE A 45 25.79 -10.08 -0.70
C PHE A 45 25.76 -9.67 0.78
N ASN A 46 24.97 -8.67 1.15
CA ASN A 46 24.75 -8.27 2.54
C ASN A 46 23.53 -9.00 3.13
N PRO A 47 23.70 -9.86 4.16
CA PRO A 47 22.58 -10.60 4.77
C PRO A 47 21.43 -9.72 5.26
N LYS A 48 21.71 -8.50 5.74
CA LYS A 48 20.67 -7.57 6.20
C LYS A 48 19.78 -7.09 5.05
N HIS A 49 20.35 -6.86 3.88
CA HIS A 49 19.60 -6.41 2.70
C HIS A 49 18.73 -7.56 2.16
N VAL A 50 19.23 -8.79 2.19
CA VAL A 50 18.45 -9.98 1.84
C VAL A 50 17.26 -10.18 2.79
N GLN A 51 17.48 -10.00 4.10
CA GLN A 51 16.40 -10.07 5.09
C GLN A 51 15.36 -8.97 4.86
N PHE A 52 15.80 -7.73 4.67
CA PHE A 52 14.89 -6.63 4.35
C PHE A 52 14.07 -6.93 3.09
N TRP A 53 14.69 -7.39 2.00
CA TRP A 53 13.98 -7.69 0.76
C TRP A 53 12.94 -8.81 0.94
N ARG A 54 13.28 -9.82 1.74
CA ARG A 54 12.35 -10.90 2.07
C ARG A 54 11.11 -10.37 2.78
N GLU A 55 11.28 -9.51 3.78
CA GLU A 55 10.16 -8.91 4.51
C GLU A 55 9.39 -7.91 3.63
N TYR A 56 10.08 -7.12 2.81
CA TYR A 56 9.46 -6.18 1.87
C TYR A 56 8.56 -6.87 0.83
N MET A 57 8.94 -8.07 0.41
CA MET A 57 8.18 -8.90 -0.54
C MET A 57 7.18 -9.85 0.12
N ARG A 58 7.15 -9.90 1.45
CA ARG A 58 6.23 -10.75 2.22
C ARG A 58 4.81 -10.18 2.18
N ASP A 59 3.83 -11.03 2.45
CA ASP A 59 2.43 -10.67 2.77
C ASP A 59 1.85 -9.65 1.78
N ARG A 60 1.76 -10.10 0.52
CA ARG A 60 1.25 -9.33 -0.59
C ARG A 60 0.38 -10.22 -1.49
N ASP A 61 -0.75 -9.67 -1.89
CA ASP A 61 -1.64 -10.26 -2.88
C ASP A 61 -1.50 -9.54 -4.22
N VAL A 62 -1.50 -10.31 -5.30
CA VAL A 62 -1.75 -9.79 -6.65
C VAL A 62 -3.20 -10.10 -6.98
N VAL A 63 -3.99 -9.06 -7.24
CA VAL A 63 -5.44 -9.16 -7.36
C VAL A 63 -5.90 -8.51 -8.64
N GLU A 64 -6.96 -9.05 -9.24
CA GLU A 64 -7.55 -8.50 -10.46
C GLU A 64 -9.04 -8.23 -10.21
N PRO A 65 -9.58 -7.07 -10.63
CA PRO A 65 -11.01 -6.80 -10.50
C PRO A 65 -11.84 -7.78 -11.33
N ASP A 66 -12.96 -8.23 -10.76
CA ASP A 66 -13.93 -9.02 -11.50
C ASP A 66 -14.44 -8.26 -12.73
N SER A 67 -14.43 -8.92 -13.90
CA SER A 67 -14.80 -8.34 -15.19
C SER A 67 -16.22 -7.77 -15.27
N LYS A 68 -17.15 -8.23 -14.42
CA LYS A 68 -18.57 -7.83 -14.46
C LYS A 68 -18.89 -6.75 -13.44
N LEU A 69 -18.34 -6.85 -12.24
CA LEU A 69 -18.71 -6.02 -11.09
C LEU A 69 -17.57 -5.11 -10.61
N GLY A 70 -16.34 -5.31 -11.10
CA GLY A 70 -15.15 -4.56 -10.69
C GLY A 70 -14.72 -4.83 -9.24
N ARG A 71 -15.18 -5.93 -8.63
CA ARG A 71 -14.85 -6.28 -7.24
C ARG A 71 -13.47 -6.92 -7.14
N ILE A 72 -12.72 -6.56 -6.11
CA ILE A 72 -11.40 -7.12 -5.81
C ILE A 72 -11.50 -7.98 -4.54
N SER A 73 -10.90 -9.16 -4.54
CA SER A 73 -10.83 -10.03 -3.37
C SER A 73 -9.45 -9.92 -2.70
N ILE A 74 -9.42 -9.40 -1.47
CA ILE A 74 -8.21 -9.31 -0.64
C ILE A 74 -8.23 -10.47 0.37
N SER A 75 -7.08 -11.12 0.59
CA SER A 75 -7.02 -12.23 1.54
C SER A 75 -7.38 -11.81 2.97
N ARG A 76 -8.06 -12.70 3.69
CA ARG A 76 -8.48 -12.51 5.08
C ARG A 76 -7.28 -12.19 5.98
N ASN A 77 -6.14 -12.86 5.74
CA ASN A 77 -4.90 -12.65 6.49
C ASN A 77 -4.42 -11.19 6.44
N LEU A 78 -4.47 -10.54 5.28
CA LEU A 78 -4.07 -9.13 5.15
C LEU A 78 -5.04 -8.20 5.87
N LEU A 79 -6.35 -8.45 5.74
CA LEU A 79 -7.39 -7.67 6.41
C LEU A 79 -7.28 -7.80 7.94
N ASP A 80 -7.00 -9.00 8.43
CA ASP A 80 -6.84 -9.26 9.86
C ASP A 80 -5.54 -8.64 10.39
N ALA A 81 -4.46 -8.66 9.61
CA ALA A 81 -3.17 -8.04 9.96
C ALA A 81 -3.25 -6.51 10.15
N ILE A 82 -4.26 -5.86 9.59
CA ILE A 82 -4.55 -4.42 9.79
C ILE A 82 -5.75 -4.18 10.71
N GLY A 83 -6.39 -5.23 11.23
CA GLY A 83 -7.49 -5.14 12.20
C GLY A 83 -8.85 -4.78 11.60
N VAL A 84 -9.12 -5.15 10.35
CA VAL A 84 -10.42 -4.91 9.71
C VAL A 84 -11.47 -5.91 10.21
N ASN A 85 -12.44 -5.43 10.98
CA ASN A 85 -13.56 -6.25 11.44
C ASN A 85 -14.80 -6.15 10.54
N LYS A 86 -15.10 -4.95 10.01
CA LYS A 86 -16.35 -4.69 9.29
C LYS A 86 -16.20 -3.67 8.17
N GLU A 87 -15.74 -2.47 8.50
CA GLU A 87 -15.65 -1.35 7.56
C GLU A 87 -14.20 -1.05 7.19
N VAL A 88 -13.98 -0.75 5.90
CA VAL A 88 -12.71 -0.29 5.37
C VAL A 88 -12.84 1.12 4.82
N VAL A 89 -11.76 1.88 4.89
CA VAL A 89 -11.62 3.19 4.25
C VAL A 89 -10.57 3.07 3.15
N PHE A 90 -10.91 3.54 1.95
CA PHE A 90 -9.97 3.71 0.86
C PHE A 90 -9.51 5.17 0.83
N PHE A 91 -8.22 5.39 1.04
CA PHE A 91 -7.63 6.72 1.06
C PHE A 91 -6.59 6.83 -0.05
N GLY A 92 -6.83 7.68 -1.03
CA GLY A 92 -5.90 7.88 -2.15
C GLY A 92 -4.72 8.76 -1.73
N ILE A 93 -3.50 8.29 -1.98
CA ILE A 93 -2.26 9.06 -1.80
C ILE A 93 -1.45 8.98 -3.09
N ASP A 94 -1.67 9.96 -3.97
CA ASP A 94 -0.99 10.11 -5.25
C ASP A 94 -1.03 8.82 -6.10
N PHE A 95 0.09 8.08 -6.17
CA PHE A 95 0.25 6.87 -6.98
C PHE A 95 -0.22 5.57 -6.33
N LYS A 96 -0.74 5.62 -5.09
CA LYS A 96 -1.25 4.45 -4.36
C LYS A 96 -2.58 4.73 -3.67
N ILE A 97 -3.28 3.66 -3.31
CA ILE A 97 -4.44 3.72 -2.43
C ILE A 97 -4.09 2.99 -1.14
N GLU A 98 -4.33 3.62 0.00
CA GLU A 98 -4.26 2.97 1.29
C GLU A 98 -5.63 2.43 1.69
N ILE A 99 -5.64 1.23 2.27
CA ILE A 99 -6.84 0.53 2.73
C ILE A 99 -6.69 0.35 4.24
N TRP A 100 -7.59 0.96 4.98
CA TRP A 100 -7.52 1.02 6.44
C TRP A 100 -8.74 0.38 7.08
N ALA A 101 -8.57 -0.18 8.28
CA ALA A 101 -9.69 -0.34 9.19
C ALA A 101 -10.20 1.05 9.59
N LYS A 102 -11.51 1.30 9.46
CA LYS A 102 -12.11 2.64 9.68
C LYS A 102 -11.69 3.27 11.01
N GLU A 103 -11.78 2.52 12.11
CA GLU A 103 -11.40 2.99 13.45
C GLU A 103 -9.92 3.36 13.57
N LYS A 104 -9.03 2.67 12.83
CA LYS A 104 -7.59 3.00 12.83
C LYS A 104 -7.32 4.25 12.00
N PHE A 105 -7.99 4.41 10.87
CA PHE A 105 -7.89 5.61 10.04
C PHE A 105 -8.34 6.87 10.77
N GLU A 106 -9.47 6.81 11.49
CA GLU A 106 -9.96 7.95 12.27
C GLU A 106 -8.98 8.34 13.38
N LYS A 107 -8.29 7.37 13.98
CA LYS A 107 -7.28 7.59 15.03
C LYS A 107 -5.91 8.01 14.50
N SER A 108 -5.58 7.75 13.23
CA SER A 108 -4.28 8.13 12.65
C SER A 108 -4.19 9.61 12.29
N ARG A 109 -5.30 10.34 12.34
CA ARG A 109 -5.34 11.77 12.04
C ARG A 109 -4.46 12.56 13.01
N LEU A 110 -3.50 13.29 12.46
CA LEU A 110 -2.65 14.20 13.21
C LEU A 110 -3.46 15.38 13.76
N SER A 111 -3.03 15.92 14.90
CA SER A 111 -3.47 17.24 15.35
C SER A 111 -2.90 18.32 14.43
N ASP A 112 -3.60 19.46 14.35
CA ASP A 112 -3.16 20.60 13.54
C ASP A 112 -1.76 21.08 13.95
N GLU A 113 -1.47 21.09 15.25
CA GLU A 113 -0.15 21.45 15.81
C GLU A 113 0.95 20.51 15.29
N ASN A 114 0.73 19.19 15.34
CA ASN A 114 1.70 18.22 14.86
C ASN A 114 1.87 18.30 13.34
N TYR A 115 0.78 18.55 12.61
CA TYR A 115 0.82 18.72 11.16
C TYR A 115 1.67 19.93 10.76
N ILE A 116 1.47 21.07 11.43
CA ILE A 116 2.27 22.29 11.21
C ILE A 116 3.75 22.03 11.55
N ALA A 117 4.04 21.40 12.70
CA ALA A 117 5.42 21.11 13.10
C ALA A 117 6.17 20.23 12.08
N ILE A 118 5.50 19.22 11.51
CA ILE A 118 6.08 18.40 10.44
C ILE A 118 6.31 19.24 9.18
N ALA A 119 5.34 20.07 8.77
CA ALA A 119 5.47 20.93 7.59
C ALA A 119 6.64 21.92 7.70
N GLU A 120 6.87 22.49 8.89
CA GLU A 120 8.02 23.36 9.14
C GLU A 120 9.36 22.61 9.07
N SER A 121 9.40 21.35 9.51
CA SER A 121 10.62 20.53 9.46
C SER A 121 11.07 20.20 8.04
N LEU A 122 10.14 20.14 7.09
CA LEU A 122 10.40 19.86 5.67
C LEU A 122 10.85 21.10 4.88
N SER A 123 10.65 22.30 5.43
CA SER A 123 10.98 23.57 4.77
C SER A 123 12.43 24.03 5.04
N LYS A 124 13.24 23.22 5.71
CA LYS A 124 14.66 23.47 6.02
C LYS A 124 15.56 22.60 5.15
#